data_AF-A0A3T0TT37-F1
#
_entry.id   AF-A0A3T0TT37-F1
#
_cell.length_a   1.000
_cell.length_b   1.000
_cell.length_c   1.000
_cell.angle_alpha   90.00
_cell.angle_beta   90.00
_cell.angle_gamma   90.00
#
_symmetry.space_group_name_H-M   'P 1'
#
loop_
_entity.id
_entity.type
_entity.pdbx_description
1 polymer ?
#
loop_
_entity_poly.entity_id
_entity_poly.type
_entity_poly.pdbx_seq_one_letter_code
_entity_poly.pdbx_strand_id
1 'polypeptide(L)'
;MKKVSKLLIATASTSSVLFPLFAVSCTNYKNSLQNKINDAKQKSKLAVFVKDYKDKYLNEIVKAEKVLKDEKATKEDYKNTLLEFEKNIEKILEENKTTTEKYGEYYKEAINLYNDLKAFAAEELSEEKFNELKKQIVADYNAVWADLSKIEIHKFDEIKRKEFKTRIDNLLKKYKEAKQKIIDGN
;
A
#
# COMPACT_ATOMS: atom_id res chain seq x y z
N MET A 1 -13.12 40.71 13.85
CA MET A 1 -12.92 39.25 13.99
C MET A 1 -12.08 38.75 12.84
N LYS A 2 -10.99 38.05 13.21
CA LYS A 2 -10.16 37.05 12.52
C LYS A 2 -9.85 37.20 11.01
N LYS A 3 -8.58 37.55 10.79
CA LYS A 3 -7.76 37.43 9.58
C LYS A 3 -7.79 36.00 9.03
N VAL A 4 -7.88 35.85 7.72
CA VAL A 4 -7.42 34.64 7.01
C VAL A 4 -6.51 35.11 5.89
N SER A 5 -5.20 35.05 6.16
CA SER A 5 -4.17 35.36 5.17
C SER A 5 -4.17 34.29 4.09
N LYS A 6 -4.43 34.70 2.85
CA LYS A 6 -4.17 33.90 1.64
C LYS A 6 -2.65 33.70 1.54
N LEU A 7 -2.17 32.50 1.84
CA LEU A 7 -0.79 32.12 1.57
C LEU A 7 -0.71 31.59 0.13
N LEU A 8 -0.23 32.44 -0.77
CA LEU A 8 0.25 32.08 -2.09
C LEU A 8 1.52 31.24 -1.94
N ILE A 9 1.52 30.00 -2.39
CA ILE A 9 2.76 29.25 -2.64
C ILE A 9 3.04 29.36 -4.14
N ALA A 10 3.80 30.39 -4.50
CA ALA A 10 4.56 30.44 -5.74
C ALA A 10 5.88 29.71 -5.50
N THR A 11 6.13 28.60 -6.21
CA THR A 11 7.48 28.03 -6.31
C THR A 11 8.06 28.42 -7.66
N ALA A 12 8.75 29.56 -7.70
CA ALA A 12 9.63 29.93 -8.79
C ALA A 12 11.05 29.41 -8.52
N SER A 13 11.49 28.53 -9.42
CA SER A 13 12.81 28.41 -10.04
C SER A 13 14.11 28.81 -9.31
N THR A 14 15.06 27.86 -9.41
CA THR A 14 16.51 28.00 -9.65
C THR A 14 17.40 28.59 -8.57
N SER A 15 18.32 27.76 -8.08
CA SER A 15 19.72 28.13 -7.97
C SER A 15 20.59 26.88 -8.05
N SER A 16 21.24 26.72 -9.19
CA SER A 16 22.42 25.87 -9.36
C SER A 16 23.48 26.35 -8.38
N VAL A 17 23.77 25.55 -7.36
CA VAL A 17 25.03 25.70 -6.62
C VAL A 17 25.95 24.58 -7.08
N LEU A 18 26.74 24.92 -8.09
CA LEU A 18 28.02 24.28 -8.37
C LEU A 18 28.91 24.43 -7.13
N PHE A 19 29.25 23.31 -6.48
CA PHE A 19 30.45 23.22 -5.67
C PHE A 19 31.44 22.28 -6.36
N PRO A 20 32.48 22.79 -7.03
CA PRO A 20 33.66 22.00 -7.34
C PRO A 20 34.63 22.14 -6.18
N LEU A 21 34.56 21.24 -5.20
CA LEU A 21 35.67 21.02 -4.28
C LEU A 21 35.80 19.51 -4.07
N PHE A 22 36.65 18.89 -4.88
CA PHE A 22 37.30 17.63 -4.53
C PHE A 22 38.17 17.87 -3.30
N ALA A 23 37.57 17.85 -2.12
CA ALA A 23 38.26 17.37 -0.94
C ALA A 23 38.09 15.85 -0.96
N VAL A 24 39.20 15.11 -1.00
CA VAL A 24 39.19 13.70 -0.55
C VAL A 24 38.80 13.77 0.93
N SER A 25 37.50 13.80 1.22
CA SER A 25 37.05 13.82 2.60
C SER A 25 37.52 12.50 3.17
N CYS A 26 38.21 12.55 4.31
CA CYS A 26 38.35 11.42 5.20
C CYS A 26 36.94 11.02 5.65
N THR A 27 36.16 10.37 4.78
CA THR A 27 34.81 9.93 5.10
C THR A 27 34.95 8.93 6.23
N ASN A 28 34.48 9.32 7.42
CA ASN A 28 34.39 8.41 8.55
C ASN A 28 33.16 7.52 8.32
N TYR A 29 33.35 6.45 7.55
CA TYR A 29 32.28 5.53 7.18
C TYR A 29 31.56 4.93 8.38
N LYS A 30 32.24 4.77 9.53
CA LYS A 30 31.61 4.34 10.79
C LYS A 30 30.58 5.36 11.27
N ASN A 31 30.92 6.65 11.29
CA ASN A 31 29.97 7.71 11.67
C ASN A 31 28.82 7.83 10.67
N SER A 32 29.09 7.74 9.37
CA SER A 32 28.05 7.77 8.33
C SER A 32 27.07 6.60 8.50
N LEU A 33 27.59 5.39 8.72
CA LEU A 33 26.79 4.19 8.99
C LEU A 33 25.93 4.36 10.24
N GLN A 34 26.51 4.84 11.35
CA GLN A 34 25.78 5.12 12.59
C GLN A 34 24.63 6.11 12.38
N ASN A 35 24.87 7.20 11.64
CA ASN A 35 23.85 8.20 11.34
C ASN A 35 22.73 7.59 10.51
N LYS A 36 23.05 6.84 9.46
CA LYS A 36 22.05 6.18 8.62
C LYS A 36 21.23 5.14 9.38
N ILE A 37 21.85 4.36 10.26
CA ILE A 37 21.13 3.45 11.17
C ILE A 37 20.15 4.22 12.06
N ASN A 38 20.57 5.35 12.63
CA ASN A 38 19.71 6.17 13.48
C ASN A 38 18.54 6.77 12.70
N ASP A 39 18.80 7.30 11.51
CA ASP A 39 17.74 7.80 10.61
C ASP A 39 16.74 6.70 10.26
N ALA A 40 17.23 5.50 9.93
CA ALA A 40 16.38 4.35 9.63
C ALA A 40 15.52 3.94 10.83
N LYS A 41 16.08 3.92 12.05
CA LYS A 41 15.32 3.66 13.28
C LYS A 41 14.25 4.70 13.57
N GLN A 42 14.48 5.97 13.22
CA GLN A 42 13.44 6.99 13.36
C GLN A 42 12.36 6.82 12.29
N LYS A 43 12.75 6.56 11.04
CA LYS A 43 11.81 6.25 9.96
C LYS A 43 10.95 5.03 10.27
N SER A 44 11.50 3.97 10.87
CA SER A 44 10.75 2.75 11.21
C SER A 44 9.62 2.97 12.23
N LYS A 45 9.70 4.04 13.03
CA LYS A 45 8.66 4.45 13.99
C LYS A 45 7.54 5.28 13.35
N LEU A 46 7.86 5.99 12.27
CA LEU A 46 6.95 6.96 11.63
C LEU A 46 6.29 6.41 10.36
N ALA A 47 6.97 5.56 9.61
CA ALA A 47 6.49 5.06 8.34
C ALA A 47 5.45 3.94 8.53
N VAL A 48 4.45 3.94 7.66
CA VAL A 48 3.48 2.84 7.55
C VAL A 48 4.13 1.71 6.77
N PHE A 49 4.24 0.55 7.40
CA PHE A 49 4.76 -0.65 6.76
C PHE A 49 3.66 -1.70 6.68
N VAL A 50 3.61 -2.36 5.54
CA VAL A 50 3.02 -3.70 5.47
C VAL A 50 3.92 -4.63 6.27
N LYS A 51 3.32 -5.50 7.10
CA LYS A 51 4.00 -6.27 8.15
C LYS A 51 5.33 -6.89 7.69
N ASP A 52 5.33 -7.61 6.57
CA ASP A 52 6.51 -8.30 6.04
C ASP A 52 7.65 -7.34 5.67
N TYR A 53 7.34 -6.14 5.18
CA TYR A 53 8.36 -5.13 4.88
C TYR A 53 8.92 -4.48 6.14
N LYS A 54 8.12 -4.34 7.21
CA LYS A 54 8.62 -3.84 8.50
C LYS A 54 9.70 -4.77 9.04
N ASP A 55 9.46 -6.07 9.02
CA ASP A 55 10.40 -7.06 9.54
C ASP A 55 11.68 -7.11 8.70
N LYS A 56 11.57 -7.06 7.37
CA LYS A 56 12.73 -6.91 6.47
C LYS A 56 13.53 -5.64 6.78
N TYR A 57 12.85 -4.51 6.96
CA TYR A 57 13.47 -3.22 7.26
C TYR A 57 14.26 -3.26 8.58
N LEU A 58 13.64 -3.81 9.63
CA LEU A 58 14.29 -3.95 10.94
C LEU A 58 15.46 -4.93 10.90
N ASN A 59 15.37 -6.01 10.11
CA ASN A 59 16.47 -6.95 9.93
C ASN A 59 17.70 -6.31 9.27
N GLU A 60 17.51 -5.43 8.28
CA GLU A 60 18.62 -4.68 7.68
C GLU A 60 19.29 -3.74 8.69
N ILE A 61 18.52 -3.10 9.58
CA ILE A 61 19.07 -2.30 10.69
C ILE A 61 19.95 -3.19 11.59
N VAL A 62 19.45 -4.36 11.98
CA VAL A 62 20.19 -5.29 12.86
C VAL A 62 21.50 -5.76 12.19
N LYS A 63 21.49 -6.05 10.89
CA LYS A 63 22.70 -6.43 10.14
C LYS A 63 23.74 -5.30 10.16
N ALA A 64 23.33 -4.07 9.85
CA ALA A 64 24.21 -2.92 9.84
C ALA A 64 24.79 -2.61 11.24
N GLU A 65 23.98 -2.76 12.28
CA GLU A 65 24.42 -2.60 13.67
C GLU A 65 25.47 -3.63 14.11
N LYS A 66 25.40 -4.87 13.59
CA LYS A 66 26.40 -5.90 13.92
C LYS A 66 27.79 -5.46 13.47
N VAL A 67 27.92 -4.93 12.26
CA VAL A 67 29.20 -4.42 11.75
C VAL A 67 29.64 -3.17 12.53
N LEU A 68 28.70 -2.29 12.88
CA LEU A 68 29.01 -1.10 13.66
C LEU A 68 29.60 -1.41 15.05
N LYS A 69 29.10 -2.48 15.69
CA LYS A 69 29.52 -2.94 17.02
C LYS A 69 30.74 -3.86 16.98
N ASP A 70 31.17 -4.30 15.80
CA ASP A 70 32.34 -5.15 15.67
C ASP A 70 33.62 -4.31 15.84
N GLU A 71 34.36 -4.58 16.92
CA GLU A 71 35.61 -3.90 17.24
C GLU A 71 36.71 -4.18 16.19
N LYS A 72 36.58 -5.26 15.42
CA LYS A 72 37.53 -5.66 14.37
C LYS A 72 37.16 -5.15 12.98
N ALA A 73 35.99 -4.52 12.81
CA ALA A 73 35.54 -4.04 11.51
C ALA A 73 36.47 -2.95 10.96
N THR A 74 36.88 -3.14 9.70
CA THR A 74 37.76 -2.25 8.97
C THR A 74 37.00 -1.07 8.36
N LYS A 75 37.74 -0.07 7.87
CA LYS A 75 37.16 1.05 7.11
C LYS A 75 36.36 0.57 5.89
N GLU A 76 36.83 -0.47 5.20
CA GLU A 76 36.14 -1.02 4.02
C GLU A 76 34.87 -1.79 4.42
N ASP A 77 34.87 -2.47 5.57
CA ASP A 77 33.66 -3.13 6.09
C ASP A 77 32.56 -2.11 6.36
N TYR A 78 32.88 -0.98 7.00
CA TYR A 78 31.92 0.10 7.23
C TYR A 78 31.40 0.70 5.93
N LYS A 79 32.28 0.90 4.93
CA LYS A 79 31.91 1.46 3.63
C LYS A 79 30.98 0.52 2.86
N ASN A 80 31.33 -0.77 2.77
CA ASN A 80 30.53 -1.77 2.08
C ASN A 80 29.17 -1.94 2.76
N THR A 81 29.16 -2.02 4.10
CA THR A 81 27.92 -2.11 4.88
C THR A 81 27.05 -0.88 4.69
N LEU A 82 27.63 0.33 4.68
CA LEU A 82 26.89 1.56 4.42
C LEU A 82 26.19 1.52 3.06
N LEU A 83 26.92 1.21 1.99
CA LEU A 83 26.39 1.17 0.63
C LEU A 83 25.30 0.10 0.48
N GLU A 84 25.53 -1.09 1.04
CA GLU A 84 24.54 -2.17 1.00
C GLU A 84 23.29 -1.83 1.83
N PHE A 85 23.48 -1.28 3.03
CA PHE A 85 22.40 -0.87 3.90
C PHE A 85 21.52 0.19 3.26
N GLU A 86 22.10 1.25 2.68
CA GLU A 86 21.36 2.31 2.00
C GLU A 86 20.53 1.73 0.84
N LYS A 87 21.16 0.92 -0.02
CA LYS A 87 20.50 0.27 -1.15
C LYS A 87 19.34 -0.63 -0.71
N ASN A 88 19.55 -1.47 0.30
CA ASN A 88 18.54 -2.42 0.76
C ASN A 88 17.37 -1.70 1.43
N ILE A 89 17.64 -0.69 2.25
CA ILE A 89 16.62 0.12 2.91
C ILE A 89 15.76 0.87 1.88
N GLU A 90 16.38 1.51 0.89
CA GLU A 90 15.66 2.19 -0.20
C GLU A 90 14.78 1.21 -0.98
N LYS A 91 15.32 0.05 -1.36
CA LYS A 91 14.56 -0.99 -2.05
C LYS A 91 13.35 -1.45 -1.23
N ILE A 92 13.52 -1.73 0.06
CA ILE A 92 12.42 -2.17 0.94
C ILE A 92 11.34 -1.08 1.04
N LEU A 93 11.73 0.19 1.14
CA LEU A 93 10.79 1.30 1.20
C LEU A 93 9.99 1.45 -0.10
N GLU A 94 10.66 1.34 -1.25
CA GLU A 94 10.02 1.42 -2.55
C GLU A 94 9.05 0.26 -2.79
N GLU A 95 9.45 -0.97 -2.44
CA GLU A 95 8.58 -2.14 -2.51
C GLU A 95 7.37 -2.02 -1.56
N ASN A 96 7.58 -1.50 -0.34
CA ASN A 96 6.50 -1.24 0.62
C ASN A 96 5.50 -0.19 0.08
N LYS A 97 6.02 0.89 -0.50
CA LYS A 97 5.21 1.94 -1.12
C LYS A 97 4.39 1.38 -2.27
N THR A 98 5.04 0.70 -3.22
CA THR A 98 4.40 0.05 -4.37
C THR A 98 3.29 -0.91 -3.94
N THR A 99 3.55 -1.73 -2.91
CA THR A 99 2.55 -2.68 -2.39
C THR A 99 1.36 -1.96 -1.77
N THR A 100 1.61 -0.88 -1.02
CA THR A 100 0.55 -0.08 -0.40
C THR A 100 -0.31 0.62 -1.45
N GLU A 101 0.31 1.18 -2.49
CA GLU A 101 -0.38 1.84 -3.60
C GLU A 101 -1.24 0.83 -4.37
N LYS A 102 -0.69 -0.32 -4.77
CA LYS A 102 -1.44 -1.40 -5.43
C LYS A 102 -2.61 -1.89 -4.59
N TYR A 103 -2.40 -2.10 -3.28
CA TYR A 103 -3.49 -2.47 -2.39
C TYR A 103 -4.61 -1.42 -2.42
N GLY A 104 -4.27 -0.12 -2.32
CA GLY A 104 -5.24 0.96 -2.38
C GLY A 104 -6.04 0.98 -3.70
N GLU A 105 -5.36 0.78 -4.83
CA GLU A 105 -6.00 0.68 -6.14
C GLU A 105 -6.95 -0.53 -6.23
N TYR A 106 -6.46 -1.71 -5.86
CA TYR A 106 -7.24 -2.94 -5.91
C TYR A 106 -8.44 -2.89 -4.96
N TYR A 107 -8.25 -2.35 -3.76
CA TYR A 107 -9.30 -2.23 -2.77
C TYR A 107 -10.37 -1.23 -3.22
N LYS A 108 -9.98 -0.14 -3.89
CA LYS A 108 -10.91 0.80 -4.53
C LYS A 108 -11.71 0.14 -5.65
N GLU A 109 -11.07 -0.65 -6.51
CA GLU A 109 -11.76 -1.44 -7.54
C GLU A 109 -12.77 -2.40 -6.91
N ALA A 110 -12.37 -3.12 -5.86
CA ALA A 110 -13.24 -4.04 -5.13
C ALA A 110 -14.46 -3.33 -4.52
N ILE A 111 -14.28 -2.14 -3.93
CA ILE A 111 -15.39 -1.32 -3.42
C ILE A 111 -16.35 -0.92 -4.54
N ASN A 112 -15.84 -0.49 -5.70
CA ASN A 112 -16.68 -0.10 -6.83
C ASN A 112 -17.55 -1.28 -7.30
N LEU A 113 -16.93 -2.46 -7.51
CA LEU A 113 -17.64 -3.68 -7.90
C LEU A 113 -18.69 -4.10 -6.84
N TYR A 114 -18.35 -3.99 -5.56
CA TYR A 114 -19.30 -4.22 -4.47
C TYR A 114 -20.48 -3.24 -4.52
N ASN A 115 -20.22 -1.96 -4.82
CA ASN A 115 -21.28 -0.95 -4.94
C ASN A 115 -22.17 -1.23 -6.16
N ASP A 116 -21.65 -1.78 -7.25
CA ASP A 116 -22.45 -2.19 -8.41
C ASP A 116 -23.48 -3.28 -8.03
N LEU A 117 -23.10 -4.26 -7.19
CA LEU A 117 -24.05 -5.24 -6.64
C LEU A 117 -25.16 -4.59 -5.80
N LYS A 118 -24.79 -3.61 -4.96
CA LYS A 118 -25.76 -2.88 -4.14
C LYS A 118 -26.70 -2.04 -4.98
N ALA A 119 -26.18 -1.35 -6.00
CA ALA A 119 -26.96 -0.56 -6.93
C ALA A 119 -27.96 -1.45 -7.67
N PHE A 120 -27.54 -2.62 -8.16
CA PHE A 120 -28.45 -3.59 -8.77
C PHE A 120 -29.57 -4.02 -7.81
N ALA A 121 -29.25 -4.33 -6.55
CA ALA A 121 -30.27 -4.70 -5.56
C ALA A 121 -31.26 -3.55 -5.24
N ALA A 122 -30.76 -2.30 -5.23
CA ALA A 122 -31.55 -1.14 -4.87
C ALA A 122 -32.43 -0.64 -6.02
N GLU A 123 -31.88 -0.59 -7.23
CA GLU A 123 -32.48 0.04 -8.40
C GLU A 123 -33.24 -1.00 -9.23
N GLU A 124 -32.56 -2.08 -9.63
CA GLU A 124 -33.07 -3.06 -10.59
C GLU A 124 -34.04 -4.08 -9.97
N LEU A 125 -33.99 -4.27 -8.65
CA LEU A 125 -34.86 -5.17 -7.90
C LEU A 125 -35.79 -4.42 -6.93
N SER A 126 -36.15 -3.17 -7.27
CA SER A 126 -36.97 -2.30 -6.42
C SER A 126 -38.44 -2.71 -6.34
N GLU A 127 -38.97 -3.36 -7.37
CA GLU A 127 -40.38 -3.81 -7.43
C GLU A 127 -40.67 -5.00 -6.50
N GLU A 128 -41.90 -5.06 -5.98
CA GLU A 128 -42.34 -6.07 -5.01
C GLU A 128 -42.16 -7.51 -5.51
N LYS A 129 -42.40 -7.76 -6.81
CA LYS A 129 -42.23 -9.07 -7.44
C LYS A 129 -40.79 -9.60 -7.37
N PHE A 130 -39.81 -8.73 -7.10
CA PHE A 130 -38.40 -9.10 -6.95
C PHE A 130 -37.93 -9.16 -5.49
N ASN A 131 -38.81 -8.98 -4.50
CA ASN A 131 -38.43 -8.91 -3.08
C ASN A 131 -37.61 -10.11 -2.60
N GLU A 132 -37.95 -11.31 -3.04
CA GLU A 132 -37.21 -12.51 -2.65
C GLU A 132 -35.80 -12.54 -3.28
N LEU A 133 -35.71 -12.17 -4.56
CA LEU A 133 -34.41 -12.04 -5.24
C LEU A 133 -33.54 -10.94 -4.61
N LYS A 134 -34.16 -9.84 -4.18
CA LYS A 134 -33.51 -8.74 -3.46
C LYS A 134 -32.92 -9.21 -2.12
N LYS A 135 -33.65 -10.00 -1.34
CA LYS A 135 -33.11 -10.56 -0.08
C LYS A 135 -31.88 -11.43 -0.32
N GLN A 136 -31.88 -12.23 -1.38
CA GLN A 136 -30.75 -13.11 -1.71
C GLN A 136 -29.51 -12.31 -2.09
N ILE A 137 -29.62 -11.31 -2.98
CA ILE A 137 -28.46 -10.49 -3.36
C ILE A 137 -27.92 -9.68 -2.17
N VAL A 138 -28.80 -9.25 -1.25
CA VAL A 138 -28.40 -8.58 -0.01
C VAL A 138 -27.54 -9.48 0.88
N ALA A 139 -27.92 -10.76 1.03
CA ALA A 139 -27.10 -11.73 1.75
C ALA A 139 -25.75 -11.95 1.06
N ASP A 140 -25.75 -12.13 -0.26
CA ASP A 140 -24.54 -12.38 -1.04
C ASP A 140 -23.54 -11.20 -0.98
N TYR A 141 -24.00 -9.95 -1.16
CA TYR A 141 -23.08 -8.82 -1.08
C TYR A 141 -22.58 -8.59 0.36
N ASN A 142 -23.38 -8.90 1.39
CA ASN A 142 -22.92 -8.81 2.78
C ASN A 142 -21.81 -9.83 3.06
N ALA A 143 -21.92 -11.05 2.52
CA ALA A 143 -20.87 -12.06 2.61
C ALA A 143 -19.60 -11.62 1.87
N VAL A 144 -19.74 -11.04 0.67
CA VAL A 144 -18.63 -10.44 -0.08
C VAL A 144 -17.90 -9.38 0.75
N TRP A 145 -18.64 -8.47 1.41
CA TRP A 145 -18.05 -7.43 2.25
C TRP A 145 -17.33 -8.00 3.48
N ALA A 146 -17.93 -9.02 4.11
CA ALA A 146 -17.33 -9.70 5.25
C ALA A 146 -15.99 -10.36 4.89
N ASP A 147 -15.85 -10.86 3.65
CA ASP A 147 -14.59 -11.42 3.16
C ASP A 147 -13.59 -10.31 2.82
N LEU A 148 -14.00 -9.27 2.08
CA LEU A 148 -13.14 -8.15 1.67
C LEU A 148 -12.54 -7.41 2.87
N SER A 149 -13.34 -7.12 3.90
CA SER A 149 -12.94 -6.37 5.09
C SER A 149 -11.92 -7.08 5.98
N LYS A 150 -11.71 -8.39 5.79
CA LYS A 150 -10.75 -9.20 6.54
C LYS A 150 -9.42 -9.39 5.81
N ILE A 151 -9.30 -8.98 4.56
CA ILE A 151 -8.08 -9.22 3.78
C ILE A 151 -6.99 -8.25 4.27
N GLU A 152 -5.90 -8.82 4.76
CA GLU A 152 -4.71 -8.03 5.13
C GLU A 152 -4.04 -7.45 3.88
N ILE A 153 -3.41 -6.26 4.02
CA ILE A 153 -2.82 -5.53 2.88
C ILE A 153 -1.90 -6.39 2.00
N HIS A 154 -1.00 -7.16 2.61
CA HIS A 154 -0.05 -8.03 1.90
C HIS A 154 -0.71 -9.22 1.19
N LYS A 155 -1.96 -9.56 1.52
CA LYS A 155 -2.69 -10.70 0.97
C LYS A 155 -3.62 -10.31 -0.17
N PHE A 156 -3.90 -9.01 -0.37
CA PHE A 156 -4.74 -8.57 -1.47
C PHE A 156 -3.90 -8.23 -2.70
N ASP A 157 -3.43 -9.28 -3.36
CA ASP A 157 -2.61 -9.19 -4.57
C ASP A 157 -3.45 -9.29 -5.86
N GLU A 158 -2.78 -9.34 -7.01
CA GLU A 158 -3.41 -9.47 -8.32
C GLU A 158 -4.31 -10.71 -8.45
N ILE A 159 -3.95 -11.82 -7.79
CA ILE A 159 -4.72 -13.06 -7.82
C ILE A 159 -6.01 -12.86 -7.04
N LYS A 160 -5.92 -12.35 -5.81
CA LYS A 160 -7.10 -12.05 -4.99
C LYS A 160 -7.99 -10.99 -5.61
N ARG A 161 -7.41 -9.98 -6.26
CA ARG A 161 -8.16 -8.99 -7.03
C ARG A 161 -9.01 -9.67 -8.11
N LYS A 162 -8.41 -10.56 -8.91
CA LYS A 162 -9.12 -11.30 -9.97
C LYS A 162 -10.20 -12.23 -9.41
N GLU A 163 -9.88 -12.98 -8.36
CA GLU A 163 -10.86 -13.84 -7.68
C GLU A 163 -12.07 -13.05 -7.20
N PHE A 164 -11.82 -11.89 -6.56
CA PHE A 164 -12.88 -10.99 -6.11
C PHE A 164 -13.73 -10.51 -7.29
N LYS A 165 -13.11 -9.97 -8.34
CA LYS A 165 -13.81 -9.51 -9.54
C LYS A 165 -14.67 -10.62 -10.16
N THR A 166 -14.11 -11.81 -10.38
CA THR A 166 -14.85 -12.96 -10.93
C THR A 166 -16.04 -13.35 -10.06
N ARG A 167 -15.90 -13.32 -8.73
CA ARG A 167 -17.01 -13.59 -7.82
C ARG A 167 -18.14 -12.57 -8.01
N ILE A 168 -17.82 -11.27 -8.09
CA ILE A 168 -18.82 -10.22 -8.30
C ILE A 168 -19.51 -10.37 -9.66
N ASP A 169 -18.73 -10.58 -10.73
CA ASP A 169 -19.24 -10.76 -12.09
C ASP A 169 -20.22 -11.95 -12.16
N ASN A 170 -19.90 -13.07 -11.49
CA ASN A 170 -20.77 -14.23 -11.41
C ASN A 170 -22.05 -13.97 -10.62
N LEU A 171 -21.97 -13.23 -9.51
CA LEU A 171 -23.16 -12.84 -8.75
C LEU A 171 -24.07 -11.95 -9.58
N LEU A 172 -23.53 -10.90 -10.21
CA LEU A 172 -24.32 -10.02 -11.09
C LEU A 172 -24.98 -10.78 -12.23
N LYS A 173 -24.25 -11.70 -12.88
CA LYS A 173 -24.81 -12.56 -13.93
C LYS A 173 -25.98 -13.42 -13.42
N LYS A 174 -25.77 -14.13 -12.31
CA LYS A 174 -26.82 -14.95 -11.65
C LYS A 174 -28.09 -14.12 -11.39
N TYR A 175 -27.94 -12.93 -10.82
CA TYR A 175 -29.09 -12.08 -10.46
C TYR A 175 -29.77 -11.44 -11.66
N LYS A 176 -29.03 -11.08 -12.71
CA LYS A 176 -29.61 -10.63 -13.99
C LYS A 176 -30.43 -11.72 -14.66
N GLU A 177 -29.92 -12.94 -14.72
CA GLU A 177 -30.63 -14.09 -15.30
C GLU A 177 -31.88 -14.46 -14.48
N ALA A 178 -31.78 -14.46 -13.14
CA ALA A 178 -32.92 -14.73 -12.27
C ALA A 178 -34.01 -13.65 -12.40
N LYS A 179 -33.63 -12.36 -12.50
CA LYS A 179 -34.57 -11.26 -12.77
C LYS A 179 -35.30 -11.48 -14.09
N GLN A 180 -34.57 -11.85 -15.15
CA GLN A 180 -35.15 -12.06 -16.47
C GLN A 180 -36.18 -13.22 -16.47
N LYS A 181 -35.90 -14.33 -15.78
CA LYS A 181 -36.86 -15.44 -15.64
C LYS A 181 -38.18 -15.00 -15.00
N ILE A 182 -38.11 -14.20 -13.94
CA ILE A 182 -39.29 -13.64 -13.27
C ILE A 182 -40.08 -12.73 -14.24
N ILE A 183 -39.40 -11.95 -15.08
CA ILE A 183 -40.04 -11.11 -16.11
C ILE A 183 -40.72 -11.97 -17.18
N ASP A 184 -40.06 -13.03 -17.62
CA ASP A 184 -40.55 -13.92 -18.67
C ASP A 184 -41.68 -14.85 -18.20
N GLY A 185 -41.98 -14.84 -16.89
CA GLY A 185 -43.01 -15.69 -16.29
C GLY A 185 -42.59 -17.16 -16.09
N ASN A 186 -41.28 -17.41 -16.01
CA ASN A 186 -40.66 -18.74 -15.76
C ASN A 186 -40.21 -18.91 -14.31
#